data_AF-A0A1V3XWF8-F1
#
_entry.id   AF-A0A1V3XWF8-F1
#
_cell.length_a   1.000
_cell.length_b   1.000
_cell.length_c   1.000
_cell.angle_alpha   90.00
_cell.angle_beta   90.00
_cell.angle_gamma   90.00
#
_symmetry.space_group_name_H-M   'P 1'
#
loop_
_entity.id
_entity.type
_entity.pdbx_description
1 polymer ?
#
loop_
_entity_poly.entity_id
_entity_poly.type
_entity_poly.pdbx_seq_one_letter_code
_entity_poly.pdbx_strand_id
1 'polypeptide(L)'
;MVLTTDPEQARSVGRKALGVYFNLANYRNNWKRLGFSDDDVTRPGSDRLVDAVVAYGTPEAIAARLKQHLDAGADHVPVQVLTQAENLVPALAELAGPLGLTRS
;
A
#
# COMPACT_ATOMS: atom_id res chain seq x y z
N MET A 1 -0.64 -0.12 3.76
CA MET A 1 -2.09 0.01 3.59
C MET A 1 -2.61 1.24 4.32
N VAL A 2 -3.73 1.79 3.86
CA VAL A 2 -4.48 2.89 4.51
C VAL A 2 -5.96 2.48 4.57
N LEU A 3 -6.56 2.40 5.76
CA LEU A 3 -8.00 2.12 5.90
C LEU A 3 -8.80 3.42 5.67
N THR A 4 -9.11 3.67 4.41
CA THR A 4 -9.99 4.75 3.98
C THR A 4 -10.52 4.46 2.59
N THR A 5 -11.77 4.82 2.34
CA THR A 5 -12.36 4.77 1.00
C THR A 5 -12.16 6.08 0.21
N ASP A 6 -11.57 7.11 0.85
CA ASP A 6 -11.21 8.37 0.19
C ASP A 6 -9.85 8.22 -0.54
N PRO A 7 -9.84 8.22 -1.89
CA PRO A 7 -8.60 8.07 -2.65
C PRO A 7 -7.65 9.26 -2.46
N GLU A 8 -8.13 10.49 -2.25
CA GLU A 8 -7.27 11.65 -2.04
C GLU A 8 -6.56 11.57 -0.70
N GLN A 9 -7.29 11.17 0.35
CA GLN A 9 -6.71 10.91 1.66
C GLN A 9 -5.66 9.79 1.59
N ALA A 10 -6.00 8.65 0.96
CA ALA A 10 -5.09 7.53 0.81
C ALA A 10 -3.80 7.94 0.06
N ARG A 11 -3.93 8.68 -1.04
CA ARG A 11 -2.79 9.15 -1.83
C ARG A 11 -1.95 10.17 -1.08
N SER A 12 -2.55 11.06 -0.30
CA SER A 12 -1.84 12.00 0.56
C SER A 12 -0.98 11.28 1.60
N VAL A 13 -1.55 10.28 2.29
CA VAL A 13 -0.81 9.43 3.25
C VAL A 13 0.28 8.62 2.54
N GLY A 14 -0.06 8.02 1.39
CA GLY A 14 0.86 7.25 0.56
C GLY A 14 2.07 8.05 0.12
N ARG A 15 1.88 9.26 -0.41
CA ARG A 15 2.97 10.16 -0.83
C ARG A 15 3.88 10.57 0.32
N LYS A 16 3.32 10.83 1.50
CA LYS A 16 4.13 11.12 2.70
C LYS A 16 5.03 9.93 3.03
N ALA A 17 4.49 8.71 3.04
CA ALA A 17 5.26 7.49 3.31
C ALA A 17 6.31 7.20 2.22
N LEU A 18 5.96 7.41 0.95
CA LEU A 18 6.86 7.19 -0.18
C LEU A 18 7.93 8.27 -0.33
N GLY A 19 7.76 9.40 0.36
CA GLY A 19 8.64 10.56 0.30
C GLY A 19 10.13 10.23 0.41
N VAL A 20 10.52 9.31 1.29
CA VAL A 20 11.93 8.93 1.44
C VAL A 20 12.49 8.20 0.21
N TYR A 21 11.70 7.32 -0.40
CA TYR A 21 12.14 6.47 -1.52
C TYR A 21 12.34 7.25 -2.81
N PHE A 22 11.62 8.37 -3.00
CA PHE A 22 11.84 9.23 -4.15
C PHE A 22 13.24 9.84 -4.20
N ASN A 23 13.97 9.93 -3.08
CA ASN A 23 15.38 10.36 -3.09
C ASN A 23 16.35 9.25 -3.51
N LEU A 24 15.91 7.99 -3.46
CA LEU A 24 16.77 6.83 -3.62
C LEU A 24 16.76 6.35 -5.07
N ALA A 25 17.91 6.46 -5.75
CA ALA A 25 18.03 6.10 -7.17
C ALA A 25 17.69 4.61 -7.43
N ASN A 26 18.03 3.72 -6.50
CA ASN A 26 17.69 2.30 -6.59
C ASN A 26 16.17 2.05 -6.58
N TYR A 27 15.40 2.80 -5.78
CA TYR A 27 13.93 2.69 -5.76
C TYR A 27 13.30 3.23 -7.03
N ARG A 28 13.70 4.44 -7.47
CA ARG A 28 13.20 5.01 -8.73
C ARG A 28 13.49 4.10 -9.93
N ASN A 29 14.71 3.56 -10.01
CA ASN A 29 15.10 2.63 -11.07
C ASN A 29 14.36 1.28 -10.96
N ASN A 30 13.98 0.84 -9.76
CA ASN A 30 13.15 -0.34 -9.57
C ASN A 30 11.74 -0.13 -10.13
N TRP A 31 11.08 0.98 -9.82
CA TRP A 31 9.76 1.29 -10.37
C TRP A 31 9.80 1.45 -11.89
N LYS A 32 10.85 2.07 -12.45
CA LYS A 32 11.00 2.13 -13.92
C LYS A 32 11.06 0.76 -14.58
N ARG A 33 11.80 -0.19 -13.99
CA ARG A 33 11.84 -1.59 -14.46
C ARG A 33 10.49 -2.30 -14.37
N LEU A 34 9.60 -1.83 -13.48
CA LEU A 34 8.22 -2.31 -13.35
C LEU A 34 7.24 -1.56 -14.28
N GLY A 35 7.73 -0.71 -15.19
CA GLY A 35 6.93 -0.03 -16.21
C GLY A 35 6.39 1.35 -15.80
N PHE A 36 6.98 1.99 -14.78
CA PHE A 36 6.68 3.39 -14.43
C PHE A 36 7.55 4.37 -15.22
N SER A 37 6.97 5.51 -15.63
CA SER A 37 7.70 6.55 -16.37
C SER A 37 8.58 7.41 -15.44
N ASP A 38 9.38 8.30 -16.02
CA ASP A 38 10.09 9.33 -15.25
C ASP A 38 9.14 10.24 -14.49
N ASP A 39 8.00 10.60 -15.09
CA ASP A 39 6.98 11.43 -14.45
C ASP A 39 6.31 10.71 -13.28
N ASP A 40 6.09 9.40 -13.41
CA ASP A 40 5.49 8.58 -12.33
C ASP A 40 6.37 8.58 -11.07
N VAL A 41 7.70 8.56 -11.24
CA VAL A 41 8.67 8.41 -10.14
C VAL A 41 9.31 9.72 -9.69
N THR A 42 8.95 10.85 -10.30
CA THR A 42 9.38 12.19 -9.90
C THR A 42 8.48 12.71 -8.80
N ARG A 43 9.05 13.34 -7.77
CA ARG A 43 8.26 13.90 -6.64
C ARG A 43 7.13 14.80 -7.17
N PRO A 44 5.90 14.68 -6.62
CA PRO A 44 5.51 13.88 -5.45
C PRO A 44 5.14 12.42 -5.75
N GLY A 45 5.37 11.94 -6.97
CA GLY A 45 4.89 10.66 -7.48
C GLY A 45 3.49 10.76 -8.07
N SER A 46 3.25 10.07 -9.18
CA SER A 46 1.93 10.04 -9.82
C SER A 46 0.90 9.28 -8.98
N ASP A 47 -0.39 9.59 -9.19
CA ASP A 47 -1.48 8.80 -8.60
C ASP A 47 -1.36 7.33 -9.01
N ARG A 48 -0.98 7.06 -10.26
CA ARG A 48 -0.80 5.69 -10.78
C ARG A 48 0.23 4.90 -9.98
N LEU A 49 1.38 5.51 -9.66
CA LEU A 49 2.40 4.86 -8.83
C LEU A 49 1.88 4.63 -7.41
N VAL A 50 1.26 5.64 -6.81
CA VAL A 50 0.75 5.55 -5.43
C VAL A 50 -0.32 4.47 -5.32
N ASP A 51 -1.29 4.43 -6.23
CA ASP A 51 -2.36 3.42 -6.28
C ASP A 51 -1.82 2.01 -6.57
N ALA A 52 -0.66 1.90 -7.22
CA ALA A 52 0.01 0.63 -7.45
C ALA A 52 0.71 0.10 -6.19
N VAL A 53 1.32 0.95 -5.37
CA VAL A 53 2.15 0.53 -4.22
C VAL A 53 1.45 0.68 -2.87
N VAL A 54 0.33 1.39 -2.79
CA VAL A 54 -0.44 1.60 -1.57
C VAL A 54 -1.82 0.95 -1.71
N ALA A 55 -2.04 -0.12 -0.95
CA ALA A 55 -3.39 -0.67 -0.77
C ALA A 55 -4.23 0.29 0.09
N TYR A 56 -5.41 0.67 -0.37
CA TYR A 56 -6.39 1.42 0.40
C TYR A 56 -7.82 0.99 0.05
N GLY A 57 -8.79 1.36 0.88
CA GLY A 57 -10.19 1.00 0.73
C GLY A 57 -10.77 0.43 2.03
N THR A 58 -11.82 -0.37 1.88
CA THR A 58 -12.37 -1.17 2.98
C THR A 58 -11.41 -2.31 3.36
N PRO A 59 -11.57 -2.93 4.54
CA PRO A 59 -10.81 -4.13 4.90
C PRO A 59 -10.86 -5.24 3.83
N GLU A 60 -12.02 -5.45 3.19
CA GLU A 60 -12.22 -6.44 2.13
C GLU A 60 -11.45 -6.09 0.86
N ALA A 61 -11.47 -4.82 0.45
CA ALA A 61 -10.72 -4.36 -0.72
C ALA A 61 -9.22 -4.51 -0.53
N ILE A 62 -8.71 -4.19 0.67
CA ILE A 62 -7.31 -4.38 1.03
C ILE A 62 -6.98 -5.87 1.07
N ALA A 63 -7.79 -6.70 1.72
CA ALA A 63 -7.57 -8.14 1.78
C ALA A 63 -7.58 -8.79 0.38
N ALA A 64 -8.46 -8.35 -0.53
CA ALA A 64 -8.46 -8.80 -1.92
C ALA A 64 -7.14 -8.46 -2.63
N ARG A 65 -6.61 -7.25 -2.42
CA ARG A 65 -5.31 -6.84 -2.98
C ARG A 65 -4.14 -7.64 -2.40
N LEU A 66 -4.19 -7.99 -1.11
CA LEU A 66 -3.19 -8.88 -0.51
C LEU A 66 -3.27 -10.29 -1.08
N LYS A 67 -4.48 -10.82 -1.31
CA LYS A 67 -4.70 -12.11 -1.95
C LYS A 67 -4.19 -12.13 -3.39
N GLN A 68 -4.30 -11.03 -4.14
CA GLN A 68 -3.70 -10.93 -5.48
C GLN A 68 -2.19 -11.15 -5.48
N HIS A 69 -1.47 -10.75 -4.42
CA HIS A 69 -0.04 -11.06 -4.31
C HIS A 69 0.20 -12.56 -4.08
N LEU A 70 -0.64 -13.22 -3.26
CA LEU A 70 -0.58 -14.66 -3.04
C LEU A 70 -0.91 -15.44 -4.33
N ASP A 71 -1.95 -15.02 -5.05
CA ASP A 71 -2.36 -15.60 -6.33
C ASP A 71 -1.26 -15.44 -7.41
N ALA A 72 -0.46 -14.37 -7.31
CA ALA A 72 0.72 -14.15 -8.15
C ALA A 72 1.95 -14.98 -7.72
N GLY A 73 1.81 -15.83 -6.71
CA GLY A 73 2.84 -16.77 -6.25
C GLY A 73 3.63 -16.33 -5.03
N ALA A 74 3.24 -15.24 -4.34
CA ALA A 74 3.84 -14.91 -3.05
C ALA A 74 3.44 -15.95 -2.00
N ASP A 75 4.39 -16.38 -1.18
CA ASP A 75 4.17 -17.21 0.00
C ASP A 75 4.10 -16.39 1.30
N HIS A 76 4.57 -15.13 1.25
CA HIS A 76 4.53 -14.18 2.34
C HIS A 76 4.31 -12.75 1.83
N VAL A 77 3.33 -12.04 2.41
CA VAL A 77 2.98 -10.65 2.04
C VAL A 77 3.12 -9.75 3.27
N PRO A 78 4.21 -8.96 3.40
CA PRO A 78 4.37 -8.04 4.51
C PRO A 78 3.43 -6.83 4.35
N VAL A 79 2.72 -6.47 5.42
CA VAL A 79 1.79 -5.33 5.43
C VAL A 79 2.31 -4.25 6.37
N GLN A 80 2.65 -3.08 5.82
CA GLN A 80 2.91 -1.88 6.60
C GLN A 80 1.63 -1.06 6.73
N VAL A 81 1.14 -0.81 7.95
CA VAL A 81 -0.04 0.04 8.18
C VAL A 81 0.41 1.50 8.28
N LEU A 82 -0.13 2.36 7.42
CA LEU A 82 0.20 3.79 7.40
C LEU A 82 -0.85 4.55 8.23
N THR A 83 -0.72 4.49 9.54
CA THR A 83 -1.62 5.13 10.50
C THR A 83 -0.85 5.60 11.74
N GLN A 84 -1.52 6.32 12.63
CA GLN A 84 -0.96 6.70 13.93
C GLN A 84 -0.86 5.48 14.85
N ALA A 85 0.06 5.48 15.81
CA ALA A 85 0.42 4.30 16.60
C ALA A 85 -0.80 3.69 17.34
N GLU A 86 -1.68 4.54 17.86
CA GLU A 86 -2.90 4.18 18.57
C GLU A 86 -3.92 3.43 17.68
N ASN A 87 -3.85 3.61 16.37
CA ASN A 87 -4.79 3.00 15.41
C ASN A 87 -4.21 1.74 14.75
N LEU A 88 -2.95 1.36 15.05
CA LEU A 88 -2.29 0.22 14.41
C LEU A 88 -3.01 -1.11 14.71
N VAL A 89 -3.24 -1.41 15.99
CA VAL A 89 -3.87 -2.67 16.39
C VAL A 89 -5.32 -2.76 15.93
N PRO A 90 -6.17 -1.72 16.09
CA PRO A 90 -7.51 -1.72 15.50
C PRO A 90 -7.52 -1.98 13.99
N ALA A 91 -6.65 -1.31 13.23
CA ALA A 91 -6.56 -1.48 11.78
C ALA A 91 -6.17 -2.91 11.37
N LEU A 92 -5.26 -3.54 12.11
CA LEU A 92 -4.89 -4.94 11.89
C LEU A 92 -6.04 -5.89 12.25
N ALA A 93 -6.79 -5.60 13.31
CA ALA A 93 -7.95 -6.40 13.71
C ALA A 93 -9.07 -6.35 12.65
N GLU A 94 -9.35 -5.19 12.09
CA GLU A 94 -10.31 -5.04 10.98
C GLU A 94 -9.88 -5.86 9.75
N LEU A 95 -8.60 -5.82 9.38
CA LEU A 95 -8.06 -6.58 8.26
C LEU A 95 -8.08 -8.11 8.51
N ALA A 96 -7.94 -8.55 9.77
CA ALA A 96 -7.88 -9.97 10.12
C ALA A 96 -9.15 -10.74 9.71
N GLY A 97 -10.33 -10.11 9.80
CA GLY A 97 -11.61 -10.72 9.44
C GLY A 97 -11.67 -11.18 7.98
N PRO A 98 -11.55 -10.27 6.99
CA PRO A 98 -11.56 -10.64 5.57
C PRO A 98 -10.40 -11.57 5.12
N LEU A 99 -9.33 -11.66 5.92
CA LEU A 99 -8.24 -12.62 5.73
C LEU A 99 -8.51 -14.00 6.38
N GLY A 100 -9.57 -14.15 7.16
CA GLY A 100 -9.87 -15.38 7.90
C GLY A 100 -8.90 -15.68 9.04
N LEU A 101 -8.28 -14.64 9.61
CA LEU A 101 -7.25 -14.75 10.66
C LEU A 101 -7.80 -14.49 12.07
N THR A 102 -9.11 -14.38 12.23
CA THR A 102 -9.75 -14.26 13.54
C THR A 102 -9.65 -15.58 14.30
N ARG A 103 -9.30 -15.54 15.60
CA ARG A 103 -9.40 -16.73 16.45
C ARG A 103 -10.88 -17.17 16.51
N SER A 104 -11.11 -18.42 16.14
CA SER A 104 -12.33 -19.18 16.45
C SER A 104 -12.54 -19.33 17.95
#